data_AF-B8JHB1-F1
#
_entry.id   AF-B8JHB1-F1
#
_cell.length_a   1.000
_cell.length_b   1.000
_cell.length_c   1.000
_cell.angle_alpha   90.00
_cell.angle_beta   90.00
_cell.angle_gamma   90.00
#
_symmetry.space_group_name_H-M   'P 1'
#
loop_
_entity.id
_entity.type
_entity.pdbx_description
1 polymer ?
#
loop_
_entity_poly.entity_id
_entity_poly.type
_entity_poly.pdbx_seq_one_letter_code
_entity_poly.pdbx_strand_id
1 'polypeptide(L)'
;MRRALSLALALLALAACAPRATIPDAERERISRSLDGAQRYLRVAAYAGPLWGDTGKVFLSDAPPAEVDLVETPGGEPIAPPAAERVLPPGTPVRVDEIEVPTGWMISQRVVTTPRYHPWAYVKVAGDSRPHVIVLSQTAASLEDVRGELERLLTADDPSAVFAALPPEHRQAVMRKEALEGMSARALEMAWGVPERKRIDRPAGTEEWSWAEGKRRAFLRDDRVERLVRQR
;
A
#
# COMPACT_ATOMS: atom_id res chain seq x y z
N MET A 1 -38.97 28.79 26.02
CA MET A 1 -38.62 28.66 24.58
C MET A 1 -37.16 28.98 24.27
N ARG A 2 -36.57 30.09 24.77
CA ARG A 2 -35.16 30.44 24.50
C ARG A 2 -34.13 29.38 24.95
N ARG A 3 -34.32 28.72 26.10
CA ARG A 3 -33.40 27.65 26.60
C ARG A 3 -33.40 26.37 25.76
N ALA A 4 -34.52 26.03 25.11
CA ALA A 4 -34.61 24.86 24.24
C ALA A 4 -33.90 25.09 22.91
N LEU A 5 -33.93 26.33 22.39
CA LEU A 5 -33.17 26.71 21.19
C LEU A 5 -31.65 26.68 21.44
N SER A 6 -31.20 27.11 22.62
CA SER A 6 -29.78 27.09 22.99
C SER A 6 -29.21 25.67 23.11
N LEU A 7 -29.99 24.71 23.61
CA LEU A 7 -29.58 23.31 23.67
C LEU A 7 -29.50 22.66 22.28
N ALA A 8 -30.46 22.97 21.39
CA ALA A 8 -30.45 22.47 20.02
C ALA A 8 -29.26 23.00 19.20
N LEU A 9 -28.88 24.27 19.41
CA LEU A 9 -27.70 24.86 18.75
C LEU A 9 -26.38 24.26 19.25
N ALA A 10 -26.29 23.94 20.55
CA ALA A 10 -25.12 23.28 21.13
C ALA A 10 -24.96 21.82 20.65
N LEU A 11 -26.07 21.11 20.44
CA LEU A 11 -26.07 19.75 19.88
C LEU A 11 -25.66 19.73 18.38
N LEU A 12 -26.03 20.75 17.60
CA LEU A 12 -25.61 20.88 16.20
C LEU A 12 -24.12 21.23 16.05
N ALA A 13 -23.55 21.98 17.00
CA ALA A 13 -22.11 22.30 17.00
C ALA A 13 -21.22 21.08 17.30
N LEU A 14 -21.72 20.10 18.07
CA LEU A 14 -21.00 18.85 18.37
C LEU A 14 -20.96 17.87 17.19
N ALA A 15 -21.88 17.99 16.23
CA ALA A 15 -21.89 17.16 15.01
C ALA A 15 -20.93 17.66 13.92
N ALA A 16 -20.43 18.91 14.01
CA ALA A 16 -19.59 19.53 12.98
C ALA A 16 -18.11 19.14 13.05
N CYS A 17 -17.69 18.41 14.10
CA CYS A 17 -16.31 17.95 14.28
C CYS A 17 -16.17 16.42 14.15
N ALA A 18 -17.14 15.73 13.52
CA ALA A 18 -16.90 14.37 13.09
C ALA A 18 -15.96 14.42 11.88
N PRO A 19 -14.75 13.82 11.93
CA PRO A 19 -13.95 13.66 10.72
C PRO A 19 -14.83 12.97 9.70
N ARG A 20 -15.15 13.67 8.61
CA ARG A 20 -16.00 13.14 7.55
C ARG A 20 -15.28 11.93 7.02
N ALA A 21 -15.80 10.75 7.37
CA ALA A 21 -15.37 9.49 6.81
C ALA A 21 -15.34 9.62 5.28
N THR A 22 -14.16 9.52 4.67
CA THR A 22 -14.01 9.68 3.21
C THR A 22 -14.84 8.66 2.44
N ILE A 23 -14.95 7.43 2.98
CA ILE A 23 -15.74 6.33 2.42
C ILE A 23 -17.16 6.33 3.04
N PRO A 24 -18.23 6.52 2.24
CA PRO A 24 -19.62 6.41 2.69
C PRO A 24 -20.01 5.01 3.16
N ASP A 25 -20.99 4.89 4.05
CA ASP A 25 -21.41 3.58 4.63
C ASP A 25 -21.85 2.56 3.58
N ALA A 26 -22.57 3.00 2.54
CA ALA A 26 -22.95 2.13 1.43
C ALA A 26 -21.73 1.55 0.69
N GLU A 27 -20.65 2.33 0.55
CA GLU A 27 -19.38 1.85 -0.02
C GLU A 27 -18.65 0.91 0.94
N ARG A 28 -18.70 1.16 2.26
CA ARG A 28 -18.12 0.25 3.26
C ARG A 28 -18.74 -1.14 3.20
N GLU A 29 -20.06 -1.21 3.06
CA GLU A 29 -20.76 -2.49 2.92
C GLU A 29 -20.40 -3.19 1.62
N ARG A 30 -20.23 -2.45 0.51
CA ARG A 30 -19.75 -3.01 -0.75
C ARG A 30 -18.31 -3.52 -0.63
N ILE A 31 -17.44 -2.80 0.06
CA ILE A 31 -16.06 -3.18 0.34
C ILE A 31 -16.03 -4.49 1.11
N SER A 32 -16.72 -4.54 2.25
CA SER A 32 -16.77 -5.74 3.11
C SER A 32 -17.26 -6.95 2.33
N ARG A 33 -18.40 -6.84 1.64
CA ARG A 33 -18.96 -7.94 0.82
C ARG A 33 -18.05 -8.41 -0.31
N SER A 34 -17.20 -7.54 -0.87
CA SER A 34 -16.38 -7.87 -2.04
C SER A 34 -14.99 -8.38 -1.67
N LEU A 35 -14.43 -7.90 -0.56
CA LEU A 35 -13.01 -8.07 -0.23
C LEU A 35 -12.78 -8.88 1.05
N ASP A 36 -13.71 -8.90 2.01
CA ASP A 36 -13.50 -9.63 3.25
C ASP A 36 -13.42 -11.15 2.98
N GLY A 37 -12.43 -11.80 3.56
CA GLY A 37 -12.13 -13.22 3.35
C GLY A 37 -11.53 -13.55 1.98
N ALA A 38 -11.32 -12.57 1.10
CA ALA A 38 -10.84 -12.81 -0.25
C ALA A 38 -9.41 -13.38 -0.24
N GLN A 39 -9.24 -14.53 -0.88
CA GLN A 39 -7.92 -15.13 -1.13
C GLN A 39 -7.20 -14.38 -2.25
N ARG A 40 -5.94 -14.03 -2.01
CA ARG A 40 -5.07 -13.29 -2.92
C ARG A 40 -3.63 -13.80 -2.79
N TYR A 41 -2.77 -13.30 -3.67
CA TYR A 41 -1.34 -13.51 -3.63
C TYR A 41 -0.64 -12.16 -3.68
N LEU A 42 0.56 -12.06 -3.10
CA LEU A 42 1.42 -10.91 -3.36
C LEU A 42 1.78 -10.87 -4.85
N ARG A 43 1.40 -9.80 -5.54
CA ARG A 43 1.70 -9.56 -6.95
C ARG A 43 3.20 -9.32 -7.17
N VAL A 44 3.80 -8.61 -6.21
CA VAL A 44 5.17 -8.13 -6.21
C VAL A 44 5.83 -8.49 -4.88
N ALA A 45 7.15 -8.41 -4.80
CA ALA A 45 7.82 -8.57 -3.52
C ALA A 45 7.37 -7.47 -2.55
N ALA A 46 7.28 -7.75 -1.26
CA ALA A 46 6.81 -6.77 -0.26
C ALA A 46 7.79 -6.69 0.92
N TYR A 47 8.12 -5.47 1.34
CA TYR A 47 8.75 -5.27 2.64
C TYR A 47 7.74 -5.61 3.74
N ALA A 48 8.18 -6.37 4.74
CA ALA A 48 7.41 -6.71 5.92
C ALA A 48 8.21 -6.31 7.16
N GLY A 49 7.67 -5.40 7.97
CA GLY A 49 8.30 -4.91 9.21
C GLY A 49 7.28 -4.27 10.15
N PRO A 50 7.70 -3.72 11.30
CA PRO A 50 6.77 -3.15 12.28
C PRO A 50 5.93 -2.00 11.72
N LEU A 51 4.65 -1.90 12.14
CA LEU A 51 3.78 -0.77 11.83
C LEU A 51 4.10 0.44 12.72
N TRP A 52 5.19 1.15 12.42
CA TRP A 52 5.68 2.28 13.22
C TRP A 52 5.80 1.94 14.71
N GLY A 53 5.10 2.69 15.58
CA GLY A 53 5.10 2.47 17.03
C GLY A 53 4.21 1.31 17.48
N ASP A 54 3.46 0.67 16.57
CA ASP A 54 2.65 -0.51 16.87
C ASP A 54 3.36 -1.78 16.37
N THR A 55 4.33 -2.25 17.15
CA THR A 55 5.12 -3.45 16.83
C THR A 55 4.33 -4.75 16.91
N GLY A 56 3.08 -4.71 17.41
CA GLY A 56 2.15 -5.84 17.40
C GLY A 56 1.60 -6.15 16.00
N LYS A 57 1.78 -5.24 15.04
CA LYS A 57 1.34 -5.37 13.65
C LYS A 57 2.52 -5.28 12.68
N VAL A 58 2.35 -5.88 11.51
CA VAL A 58 3.34 -5.87 10.43
C VAL A 58 2.86 -4.98 9.30
N PHE A 59 3.58 -3.92 8.97
CA PHE A 59 3.35 -3.12 7.78
C PHE A 59 3.86 -3.86 6.54
N LEU A 60 3.00 -3.92 5.51
CA LEU A 60 3.33 -4.43 4.18
C LEU A 60 3.37 -3.28 3.16
N SER A 61 4.47 -3.18 2.42
CA SER A 61 4.63 -2.18 1.37
C SER A 61 5.50 -2.67 0.22
N ASP A 62 5.19 -2.26 -1.02
CA ASP A 62 6.09 -2.41 -2.15
C ASP A 62 7.16 -1.30 -2.21
N ALA A 63 6.98 -0.19 -1.50
CA ALA A 63 7.93 0.91 -1.42
C ALA A 63 8.95 0.71 -0.27
N PRO A 64 10.22 1.11 -0.45
CA PRO A 64 11.20 1.08 0.63
C PRO A 64 10.81 2.07 1.75
N PRO A 65 11.15 1.80 3.02
CA PRO A 65 10.77 2.65 4.15
C PRO A 65 11.07 4.15 3.98
N ALA A 66 12.22 4.49 3.38
CA ALA A 66 12.62 5.88 3.16
C ALA A 66 11.76 6.63 2.11
N GLU A 67 10.97 5.92 1.31
CA GLU A 67 10.03 6.49 0.34
C GLU A 67 8.59 6.55 0.88
N VAL A 68 8.33 6.01 2.08
CA VAL A 68 7.00 5.95 2.66
C VAL A 68 6.74 7.18 3.52
N ASP A 69 5.82 8.02 3.06
CA ASP A 69 5.43 9.27 3.69
C ASP A 69 3.96 9.25 4.10
N LEU A 70 3.68 8.62 5.25
CA LEU A 70 2.32 8.38 5.76
C LEU A 70 2.09 8.90 7.18
N VAL A 71 3.16 9.31 7.86
CA VAL A 71 3.16 9.81 9.23
C VAL A 71 4.10 10.98 9.28
N GLU A 72 3.67 12.09 9.86
CA GLU A 72 4.47 13.29 9.99
C GLU A 72 4.66 13.65 11.47
N THR A 73 5.77 14.32 11.78
CA THR A 73 5.96 15.01 13.05
C THR A 73 5.01 16.22 13.14
N PRO A 74 4.81 16.82 14.33
CA PRO A 74 4.08 18.08 14.44
C PRO A 74 4.67 19.24 13.61
N GLY A 75 5.95 19.14 13.23
CA GLY A 75 6.62 20.11 12.35
C GLY A 75 6.44 19.84 10.85
N GLY A 76 5.72 18.78 10.46
CA GLY A 76 5.51 18.38 9.07
C GLY A 76 6.59 17.47 8.48
N GLU A 77 7.63 17.11 9.25
CA GLU A 77 8.67 16.19 8.76
C GLU A 77 8.17 14.75 8.70
N PRO A 78 8.40 14.01 7.60
CA PRO A 78 8.04 12.60 7.48
C PRO A 78 8.71 11.71 8.52
N ILE A 79 7.96 10.76 9.08
CA ILE A 79 8.44 9.69 9.94
C ILE A 79 8.36 8.40 9.12
N ALA A 80 9.51 7.91 8.67
CA ALA A 80 9.60 6.62 8.00
C ALA A 80 9.21 5.46 8.95
N PRO A 81 8.62 4.36 8.44
CA PRO A 81 8.45 3.17 9.24
C PRO A 81 9.83 2.57 9.61
N PRO A 82 9.90 1.77 10.69
CA PRO A 82 11.10 1.01 11.02
C PRO A 82 11.59 0.14 9.86
N ALA A 83 12.87 -0.28 9.94
CA ALA A 83 13.44 -1.16 8.94
C ALA A 83 12.61 -2.44 8.78
N ALA A 84 12.47 -2.90 7.54
CA ALA A 84 11.81 -4.16 7.26
C ALA A 84 12.56 -5.31 7.94
N GLU A 85 11.81 -6.21 8.58
CA GLU A 85 12.36 -7.43 9.18
C GLU A 85 12.69 -8.47 8.10
N ARG A 86 11.92 -8.47 7.01
CA ARG A 86 12.10 -9.38 5.87
C ARG A 86 11.43 -8.84 4.61
N VAL A 87 11.69 -9.52 3.49
CA VAL A 87 10.98 -9.34 2.23
C VAL A 87 10.17 -10.60 1.94
N LEU A 88 8.89 -10.44 1.61
CA LEU A 88 8.01 -11.52 1.18
C LEU A 88 8.07 -11.65 -0.36
N PRO A 89 8.16 -12.88 -0.91
CA PRO A 89 8.21 -13.10 -2.35
C PRO A 89 6.88 -12.78 -3.05
N PRO A 90 6.91 -12.45 -4.36
CA PRO A 90 5.72 -12.59 -5.21
C PRO A 90 5.19 -14.03 -5.12
N GLY A 91 3.87 -14.18 -5.07
CA GLY A 91 3.21 -15.48 -4.93
C GLY A 91 2.95 -15.89 -3.49
N THR A 92 3.38 -15.09 -2.50
CA THR A 92 3.01 -15.35 -1.10
C THR A 92 1.48 -15.33 -0.96
N PRO A 93 0.83 -16.42 -0.50
CA PRO A 93 -0.61 -16.45 -0.32
C PRO A 93 -1.02 -15.57 0.85
N VAL A 94 -2.03 -14.74 0.63
CA VAL A 94 -2.61 -13.87 1.65
C VAL A 94 -4.13 -13.93 1.61
N ARG A 95 -4.75 -13.67 2.75
CA ARG A 95 -6.21 -13.50 2.83
C ARG A 95 -6.51 -12.10 3.36
N VAL A 96 -7.32 -11.35 2.63
CA VAL A 96 -7.86 -10.08 3.16
C VAL A 96 -8.82 -10.44 4.29
N ASP A 97 -8.56 -9.94 5.49
CA ASP A 97 -9.40 -10.21 6.66
C ASP A 97 -10.48 -9.14 6.80
N GLU A 98 -10.08 -7.87 6.73
CA GLU A 98 -10.97 -6.71 6.87
C GLU A 98 -10.35 -5.47 6.24
N ILE A 99 -11.19 -4.57 5.70
CA ILE A 99 -10.82 -3.19 5.37
C ILE A 99 -11.34 -2.25 6.46
N GLU A 100 -10.45 -1.84 7.35
CA GLU A 100 -10.73 -1.00 8.49
C GLU A 100 -10.62 0.49 8.13
N VAL A 101 -11.74 1.17 7.93
CA VAL A 101 -11.75 2.62 7.64
C VAL A 101 -11.90 3.47 8.91
N PRO A 102 -11.02 4.47 9.13
CA PRO A 102 -10.83 5.13 10.41
C PRO A 102 -12.04 5.96 10.85
N THR A 103 -12.74 5.49 11.88
CA THR A 103 -13.71 6.31 12.63
C THR A 103 -13.02 7.06 13.77
N GLY A 104 -13.66 8.10 14.31
CA GLY A 104 -13.10 8.85 15.46
C GLY A 104 -12.75 7.96 16.66
N TRP A 105 -13.56 6.94 16.91
CA TRP A 105 -13.28 5.94 17.95
C TRP A 105 -12.01 5.14 17.63
N MET A 106 -11.87 4.62 16.41
CA MET A 106 -10.72 3.81 16.03
C MET A 106 -9.42 4.63 15.99
N ILE A 107 -9.50 5.87 15.52
CA ILE A 107 -8.37 6.82 15.57
C ILE A 107 -7.87 6.99 17.01
N SER A 108 -8.78 7.04 17.99
CA SER A 108 -8.42 7.16 19.42
C SER A 108 -7.73 5.93 19.99
N GLN A 109 -7.96 4.74 19.41
CA GLN A 109 -7.37 3.48 19.86
C GLN A 109 -6.02 3.18 19.19
N ARG A 110 -5.75 3.76 18.01
CA ARG A 110 -4.49 3.53 17.29
C ARG A 110 -3.33 4.29 17.93
N VAL A 111 -2.13 3.68 17.90
CA VAL A 111 -0.88 4.28 18.40
C VAL A 111 -0.57 5.59 17.64
N VAL A 112 -0.18 6.64 18.37
CA VAL A 112 -0.05 8.01 17.83
C VAL A 112 0.82 8.10 16.58
N THR A 113 1.91 7.35 16.57
CA THR A 113 2.92 7.36 15.50
C THR A 113 2.58 6.43 14.33
N THR A 114 1.34 5.95 14.23
CA THR A 114 0.87 5.15 13.09
C THR A 114 0.09 6.02 12.09
N PRO A 115 -0.16 5.54 10.85
CA PRO A 115 -1.00 6.22 9.86
C PRO A 115 -2.48 6.23 10.25
N ARG A 116 -2.84 6.88 11.37
CA ARG A 116 -4.13 6.70 12.05
C ARG A 116 -5.33 7.18 11.25
N TYR A 117 -5.13 8.14 10.36
CA TYR A 117 -6.18 8.70 9.50
C TYR A 117 -6.34 7.98 8.17
N HIS A 118 -5.54 6.94 7.92
CA HIS A 118 -5.65 6.09 6.73
C HIS A 118 -6.57 4.89 6.97
N PRO A 119 -7.32 4.43 5.96
CA PRO A 119 -7.89 3.09 5.95
C PRO A 119 -6.78 2.04 5.99
N TRP A 120 -6.98 0.98 6.77
CA TRP A 120 -6.04 -0.13 6.91
C TRP A 120 -6.68 -1.40 6.36
N ALA A 121 -6.03 -2.04 5.40
CA ALA A 121 -6.41 -3.39 5.00
C ALA A 121 -5.63 -4.39 5.84
N TYR A 122 -6.34 -5.12 6.70
CA TYR A 122 -5.77 -6.23 7.42
C TYR A 122 -5.70 -7.45 6.51
N VAL A 123 -4.52 -8.04 6.42
CA VAL A 123 -4.29 -9.26 5.66
C VAL A 123 -3.63 -10.31 6.56
N LYS A 124 -3.99 -11.57 6.32
CA LYS A 124 -3.37 -12.73 6.94
C LYS A 124 -2.36 -13.31 5.97
N VAL A 125 -1.11 -13.41 6.41
CA VAL A 125 -0.03 -14.05 5.67
C VAL A 125 0.17 -15.44 6.26
N ALA A 126 0.22 -16.47 5.41
CA ALA A 126 0.42 -17.84 5.89
C ALA A 126 1.73 -17.98 6.67
N GLY A 127 1.67 -18.61 7.85
CA GLY A 127 2.83 -18.85 8.71
C GLY A 127 3.23 -17.70 9.64
N ASP A 128 2.49 -16.58 9.66
CA ASP A 128 2.71 -15.49 10.62
C ASP A 128 1.40 -15.12 11.32
N SER A 129 1.45 -15.07 12.66
CA SER A 129 0.29 -14.79 13.51
C SER A 129 0.05 -13.30 13.74
N ARG A 130 1.02 -12.42 13.45
CA ARG A 130 0.82 -10.97 13.59
C ARG A 130 -0.13 -10.47 12.49
N PRO A 131 -1.08 -9.57 12.80
CA PRO A 131 -1.88 -8.90 11.78
C PRO A 131 -0.96 -8.13 10.82
N HIS A 132 -1.11 -8.37 9.53
CA HIS A 132 -0.40 -7.58 8.52
C HIS A 132 -1.32 -6.47 8.03
N VAL A 133 -0.76 -5.28 7.81
CA VAL A 133 -1.49 -4.06 7.46
C VAL A 133 -0.92 -3.51 6.17
N ILE A 134 -1.78 -3.35 5.18
CA ILE A 134 -1.54 -2.49 4.03
C ILE A 134 -2.25 -1.18 4.32
N VAL A 135 -1.52 -0.07 4.28
CA VAL A 135 -2.08 1.26 4.52
C VAL A 135 -2.56 1.83 3.19
N LEU A 136 -3.84 2.17 3.13
CA LEU A 136 -4.49 2.72 1.93
C LEU A 136 -4.49 4.25 1.96
N SER A 137 -4.77 4.90 0.85
CA SER A 137 -4.88 6.35 0.76
C SER A 137 -5.98 6.89 1.67
N GLN A 138 -5.71 8.01 2.33
CA GLN A 138 -6.74 8.76 3.07
C GLN A 138 -7.85 9.30 2.16
N THR A 139 -7.56 9.43 0.87
CA THR A 139 -8.49 9.96 -0.15
C THR A 139 -9.35 8.90 -0.80
N ALA A 140 -9.15 7.60 -0.49
CA ALA A 140 -9.99 6.53 -1.02
C ALA A 140 -11.44 6.77 -0.59
N ALA A 141 -12.36 6.77 -1.56
CA ALA A 141 -13.77 7.13 -1.34
C ALA A 141 -14.74 6.01 -1.77
N SER A 142 -14.25 5.02 -2.53
CA SER A 142 -15.08 3.96 -3.12
C SER A 142 -14.42 2.58 -3.06
N LEU A 143 -15.20 1.53 -3.32
CA LEU A 143 -14.70 0.18 -3.53
C LEU A 143 -13.62 0.11 -4.63
N GLU A 144 -13.78 0.89 -5.70
CA GLU A 144 -12.84 0.88 -6.83
C GLU A 144 -11.48 1.47 -6.44
N ASP A 145 -11.46 2.52 -5.62
CA ASP A 145 -10.22 3.10 -5.10
C ASP A 145 -9.49 2.09 -4.22
N VAL A 146 -10.20 1.50 -3.25
CA VAL A 146 -9.65 0.48 -2.34
C VAL A 146 -9.12 -0.72 -3.11
N ARG A 147 -9.89 -1.21 -4.08
CA ARG A 147 -9.51 -2.35 -4.91
C ARG A 147 -8.28 -2.03 -5.77
N GLY A 148 -8.27 -0.88 -6.43
CA GLY A 148 -7.15 -0.45 -7.27
C GLY A 148 -5.85 -0.31 -6.48
N GLU A 149 -5.91 0.23 -5.26
CA GLU A 149 -4.74 0.30 -4.38
C GLU A 149 -4.26 -1.07 -3.92
N LEU A 150 -5.16 -1.95 -3.49
CA LEU A 150 -4.81 -3.31 -3.12
C LEU A 150 -4.20 -4.08 -4.29
N GLU A 151 -4.70 -3.90 -5.51
CA GLU A 151 -4.22 -4.56 -6.73
C GLU A 151 -2.78 -4.15 -7.12
N ARG A 152 -2.22 -3.07 -6.53
CA ARG A 152 -0.80 -2.73 -6.68
C ARG A 152 0.11 -3.74 -6.00
N LEU A 153 -0.32 -4.26 -4.84
CA LEU A 153 0.44 -5.21 -4.03
C LEU A 153 -0.09 -6.64 -4.14
N LEU A 154 -1.39 -6.81 -4.35
CA LEU A 154 -2.12 -8.08 -4.33
C LEU A 154 -2.65 -8.44 -5.72
N THR A 155 -2.85 -9.72 -5.97
CA THR A 155 -3.47 -10.23 -7.20
C THR A 155 -4.32 -11.46 -6.89
N ALA A 156 -5.34 -11.71 -7.70
CA ALA A 156 -6.12 -12.96 -7.63
C ALA A 156 -5.34 -14.14 -8.24
N ASP A 157 -4.59 -13.88 -9.32
CA ASP A 157 -3.81 -14.89 -10.03
C ASP A 157 -2.44 -15.08 -9.39
N ASP A 158 -2.10 -16.30 -9.00
CA ASP A 158 -0.81 -16.63 -8.37
C ASP A 158 0.38 -16.40 -9.33
N PRO A 159 1.28 -15.42 -9.05
CA PRO A 159 2.44 -15.16 -9.89
C PRO A 159 3.60 -16.13 -9.63
N SER A 160 3.48 -17.12 -8.74
CA SER A 160 4.57 -18.03 -8.34
C SER A 160 5.25 -18.72 -9.52
N ALA A 161 4.48 -19.22 -10.49
CA ALA A 161 5.04 -19.88 -11.67
C ALA A 161 5.89 -18.91 -12.51
N VAL A 162 5.44 -17.67 -12.67
CA VAL A 162 6.18 -16.67 -13.44
C VAL A 162 7.41 -16.18 -12.68
N PHE A 163 7.30 -16.01 -11.37
CA PHE A 163 8.43 -15.68 -10.51
C PHE A 163 9.50 -16.78 -10.55
N ALA A 164 9.11 -18.06 -10.46
CA ALA A 164 10.02 -19.20 -10.55
C ALA A 164 10.73 -19.30 -11.91
N ALA A 165 10.06 -18.90 -13.00
CA ALA A 165 10.62 -18.92 -14.35
C ALA A 165 11.66 -17.82 -14.62
N LEU A 166 11.79 -16.81 -13.76
CA LEU A 166 12.81 -15.77 -13.92
C LEU A 166 14.23 -16.35 -13.81
N PRO A 167 15.25 -15.75 -14.46
CA PRO A 167 16.64 -16.11 -14.25
C PRO A 167 17.04 -16.07 -12.76
N PRO A 168 17.93 -16.97 -12.27
CA PRO A 168 18.28 -17.04 -10.85
C PRO A 168 18.72 -15.70 -10.25
N GLU A 169 19.53 -14.94 -10.98
CA GLU A 169 20.00 -13.61 -10.57
C GLU A 169 18.83 -12.62 -10.40
N HIS A 170 17.90 -12.59 -11.36
CA HIS A 170 16.72 -11.74 -11.29
C HIS A 170 15.79 -12.15 -10.14
N ARG A 171 15.61 -13.46 -9.88
CA ARG A 171 14.83 -13.93 -8.73
C ARG A 171 15.43 -13.44 -7.42
N GLN A 172 16.75 -13.56 -7.26
CA GLN A 172 17.43 -13.11 -6.06
C GLN A 172 17.32 -11.59 -5.87
N ALA A 173 17.42 -10.80 -6.95
CA ALA A 173 17.23 -9.36 -6.90
C ALA A 173 15.79 -8.97 -6.51
N VAL A 174 14.77 -9.64 -7.08
CA VAL A 174 13.36 -9.47 -6.67
C VAL A 174 13.19 -9.76 -5.17
N MET A 175 13.80 -10.83 -4.66
CA MET A 175 13.77 -11.18 -3.23
C MET A 175 14.44 -10.17 -2.31
N ARG A 176 15.32 -9.32 -2.85
CA ARG A 176 15.96 -8.21 -2.13
C ARG A 176 15.31 -6.86 -2.41
N LYS A 177 14.20 -6.84 -3.18
CA LYS A 177 13.56 -5.62 -3.70
C LYS A 177 14.53 -4.72 -4.49
N GLU A 178 15.46 -5.35 -5.22
CA GLU A 178 16.44 -4.72 -6.10
C GLU A 178 16.03 -4.86 -7.56
N ALA A 179 16.26 -3.81 -8.34
CA ALA A 179 16.16 -3.87 -9.80
C ALA A 179 17.56 -3.91 -10.40
N LEU A 180 17.70 -4.65 -11.50
CA LEU A 180 18.92 -4.80 -12.28
C LEU A 180 18.65 -4.41 -13.74
N GLU A 181 19.69 -3.94 -14.42
CA GLU A 181 19.67 -3.82 -15.88
C GLU A 181 19.52 -5.22 -16.51
N GLY A 182 18.85 -5.29 -17.65
CA GLY A 182 18.49 -6.55 -18.33
C GLY A 182 17.26 -7.27 -17.78
N MET A 183 16.71 -6.83 -16.63
CA MET A 183 15.41 -7.33 -16.16
C MET A 183 14.32 -7.08 -17.19
N SER A 184 13.35 -8.00 -17.28
CA SER A 184 12.15 -7.73 -18.05
C SER A 184 11.26 -6.71 -17.33
N ALA A 185 10.32 -6.07 -18.04
CA ALA A 185 9.36 -5.16 -17.43
C ALA A 185 8.58 -5.85 -16.28
N ARG A 186 8.21 -7.12 -16.48
CA ARG A 186 7.54 -7.94 -15.45
C ARG A 186 8.43 -8.23 -14.24
N ALA A 187 9.71 -8.55 -14.44
CA ALA A 187 10.65 -8.77 -13.34
C ALA A 187 10.88 -7.48 -12.54
N LEU A 188 10.94 -6.34 -13.24
CA LEU A 188 11.03 -5.02 -12.62
C LEU A 188 9.79 -4.70 -11.77
N GLU A 189 8.58 -4.95 -12.26
CA GLU A 189 7.36 -4.78 -11.44
C GLU A 189 7.41 -5.67 -10.19
N MET A 190 7.77 -6.95 -10.34
CA MET A 190 7.92 -7.87 -9.21
C MET A 190 8.94 -7.36 -8.17
N ALA A 191 10.03 -6.72 -8.62
CA ALA A 191 11.08 -6.20 -7.75
C ALA A 191 10.74 -4.86 -7.10
N TRP A 192 10.14 -3.91 -7.83
CA TRP A 192 9.99 -2.52 -7.40
C TRP A 192 8.56 -2.08 -7.11
N GLY A 193 7.57 -2.93 -7.40
CA GLY A 193 6.17 -2.57 -7.36
C GLY A 193 5.66 -2.04 -8.71
N VAL A 194 4.35 -1.84 -8.80
CA VAL A 194 3.73 -1.23 -9.99
C VAL A 194 4.12 0.25 -10.06
N PRO A 195 4.63 0.78 -11.18
CA PRO A 195 4.98 2.20 -11.26
C PRO A 195 3.75 3.10 -11.11
N GLU A 196 3.95 4.30 -10.59
CA GLU A 196 2.92 5.36 -10.52
C GLU A 196 2.62 5.93 -11.91
N ARG A 197 3.64 5.96 -12.78
CA ARG A 197 3.53 6.47 -14.15
C ARG A 197 4.38 5.65 -15.10
N LYS A 198 3.80 5.35 -16.27
CA LYS A 198 4.49 4.79 -17.43
C LYS A 198 4.33 5.77 -18.60
N ARG A 199 5.44 6.16 -19.21
CA ARG A 199 5.47 6.85 -20.51
C ARG A 199 5.96 5.85 -21.54
N ILE A 200 5.15 5.57 -22.55
CA ILE A 200 5.42 4.51 -23.54
C ILE A 200 5.51 5.16 -24.91
N ASP A 201 6.67 5.02 -25.56
CA ASP A 201 6.89 5.36 -26.96
C ASP A 201 6.95 4.07 -27.77
N ARG A 202 5.79 3.70 -28.35
CA ARG A 202 5.67 2.46 -29.15
C ARG A 202 6.50 2.49 -30.43
N PRO A 203 6.54 3.58 -31.22
CA PRO A 203 7.41 3.67 -32.40
C PRO A 203 8.89 3.45 -32.09
N ALA A 204 9.38 3.99 -30.97
CA ALA A 204 10.78 3.83 -30.55
C ALA A 204 11.03 2.55 -29.74
N GLY A 205 9.99 1.80 -29.36
CA GLY A 205 10.10 0.63 -28.49
C GLY A 205 10.62 0.95 -27.09
N THR A 206 10.42 2.18 -26.59
CA THR A 206 10.97 2.64 -25.30
C THR A 206 9.91 2.97 -24.28
N GLU A 207 10.23 2.77 -23.00
CA GLU A 207 9.37 3.14 -21.88
C GLU A 207 10.16 3.84 -20.76
N GLU A 208 9.57 4.86 -20.15
CA GLU A 208 10.05 5.48 -18.91
C GLU A 208 9.03 5.20 -17.80
N TRP A 209 9.47 4.54 -16.74
CA TRP A 209 8.65 4.20 -15.57
C TRP A 209 9.16 4.97 -14.36
N SER A 210 8.24 5.45 -13.51
CA SER A 210 8.59 6.18 -12.28
C SER A 210 7.80 5.73 -11.06
N TRP A 211 8.45 5.77 -9.90
CA TRP A 211 7.89 5.51 -8.57
C TRP A 211 8.30 6.62 -7.61
N ALA A 212 7.54 6.78 -6.54
CA ALA A 212 7.77 7.74 -5.47
C ALA A 212 8.06 9.13 -6.04
N GLU A 213 7.15 9.63 -6.88
CA GLU A 213 7.24 10.94 -7.52
C GLU A 213 8.52 11.14 -8.37
N GLY A 214 9.11 10.05 -8.85
CA GLY A 214 10.31 10.07 -9.69
C GLY A 214 11.63 9.89 -8.93
N LYS A 215 11.60 9.66 -7.62
CA LYS A 215 12.79 9.26 -6.83
C LYS A 215 13.43 8.00 -7.41
N ARG A 216 12.62 7.05 -7.90
CA ARG A 216 13.07 5.90 -8.69
C ARG A 216 12.55 6.01 -10.12
N ARG A 217 13.43 5.77 -11.09
CA ARG A 217 13.09 5.68 -12.50
C ARG A 217 13.79 4.52 -13.17
N ALA A 218 13.09 3.92 -14.14
CA ALA A 218 13.63 2.89 -15.01
C ALA A 218 13.35 3.26 -16.46
N PHE A 219 14.32 3.03 -17.32
CA PHE A 219 14.22 3.22 -18.76
C PHE A 219 14.32 1.85 -19.40
N LEU A 220 13.28 1.48 -20.15
CA LEU A 220 13.18 0.19 -20.80
C LEU A 220 13.24 0.37 -22.32
N ARG A 221 13.82 -0.60 -23.00
CA ARG A 221 13.74 -0.78 -24.45
C ARG A 221 13.42 -2.24 -24.73
N ASP A 222 12.44 -2.48 -25.60
CA ASP A 222 12.04 -3.84 -26.01
C ASP A 222 11.82 -4.80 -24.82
N ASP A 223 11.02 -4.37 -23.84
CA ASP A 223 10.73 -5.09 -22.57
C ASP A 223 11.92 -5.27 -21.61
N ARG A 224 13.09 -4.66 -21.87
CA ARG A 224 14.29 -4.81 -21.02
C ARG A 224 14.72 -3.52 -20.38
N VAL A 225 15.08 -3.57 -19.09
CA VAL A 225 15.67 -2.45 -18.37
C VAL A 225 17.05 -2.13 -18.96
N GLU A 226 17.20 -0.95 -19.56
CA GLU A 226 18.50 -0.47 -20.05
C GLU A 226 19.21 0.41 -19.02
N ARG A 227 18.45 1.13 -18.19
CA ARG A 227 19.02 2.08 -17.25
C ARG A 227 18.11 2.29 -16.05
N LEU A 228 18.73 2.41 -14.88
CA LEU A 228 18.07 2.71 -13.62
C LEU A 228 18.58 4.04 -13.05
N VAL A 229 17.68 4.84 -12.48
CA VAL A 229 18.03 6.09 -11.78
C VAL A 229 17.37 6.08 -10.42
N ARG A 230 18.17 6.37 -9.38
CA ARG A 230 17.68 6.58 -8.00
C ARG A 230 18.20 7.91 -7.50
N GLN A 231 17.29 8.78 -7.08
CA GLN A 231 17.63 9.99 -6.33
C GLN A 231 17.70 9.62 -4.85
N ARG A 232 18.68 10.17 -4.15
CA ARG A 232 18.81 10.05 -2.69
C ARG A 232 17.94 11.09 -2.01
#